data_AF-T1J7W6-F1
#
_entry.id   AF-T1J7W6-F1
#
_cell.length_a   1.000
_cell.length_b   1.000
_cell.length_c   1.000
_cell.angle_alpha   90.00
_cell.angle_beta   90.00
_cell.angle_gamma   90.00
#
_symmetry.space_group_name_H-M   'P 1'
#
loop_
_entity.id
_entity.type
_entity.pdbx_description
1 polymer ?
#
loop_
_entity_poly.entity_id
_entity_poly.type
_entity_poly.pdbx_seq_one_letter_code
_entity_poly.pdbx_strand_id
1 'polypeptide(L)'
;MDSEDDYKSHRQVQVVGARNTCLCVFCEWIYHKTHICMCIEDPKKILRSQWPISPIKWLNYRIVMAAINTVLLVLNFASVAIVNLPQRRDDKIKNITNIDKTNVENITNIGNLANTGKYFIYFPNWGLILLAISFNCKAYVAFKYFRFLTPDAKLTRLPVSFIISWIFNNLNNPTAFGITLGYWVLVYDGKLIKSISNFVSCVMNSVFTLVDIFMSETPVHFCHFYQPFIVSWSYIIFTHVYYISGGRNENGEKWIYSKFKWETIHA
;
A
#
# COMPACT_ATOMS: atom_id res chain seq x y z
N MET A 1 -51.39 21.39 4.88
CA MET A 1 -51.36 19.94 5.20
C MET A 1 -50.85 19.30 3.93
N ASP A 2 -49.59 19.57 3.57
CA ASP A 2 -49.09 19.49 2.18
C ASP A 2 -47.58 19.24 2.12
N SER A 3 -47.05 18.32 2.94
CA SER A 3 -45.61 18.02 2.93
C SER A 3 -45.28 16.53 2.92
N GLU A 4 -46.28 15.64 2.86
CA GLU A 4 -46.07 14.19 2.88
C GLU A 4 -46.17 13.53 1.50
N ASP A 5 -46.80 14.20 0.53
CA ASP A 5 -47.01 13.64 -0.82
C ASP A 5 -45.81 13.83 -1.76
N ASP A 6 -44.95 14.82 -1.52
CA ASP A 6 -43.77 15.08 -2.37
C ASP A 6 -42.63 14.08 -2.10
N TYR A 7 -42.58 13.48 -0.91
CA TYR A 7 -41.55 12.49 -0.55
C TYR A 7 -41.81 11.10 -1.16
N LYS A 8 -43.06 10.79 -1.52
CA LYS A 8 -43.42 9.50 -2.15
C LYS A 8 -43.18 9.48 -3.67
N SER A 9 -43.23 10.64 -4.32
CA SER A 9 -42.94 10.83 -5.75
C SER A 9 -41.50 10.43 -6.09
N HIS A 10 -40.51 10.82 -5.28
CA HIS A 10 -39.10 10.50 -5.55
C HIS A 10 -38.72 9.03 -5.38
N ARG A 11 -39.50 8.22 -4.64
CA ARG A 11 -39.21 6.79 -4.47
C ARG A 11 -39.82 5.94 -5.60
N GLN A 12 -40.82 6.45 -6.31
CA GLN A 12 -41.49 5.75 -7.41
C GLN A 12 -40.70 5.80 -8.73
N VAL A 13 -39.77 6.76 -8.90
CA VAL A 13 -38.95 6.87 -10.13
C VAL A 13 -37.79 5.86 -10.16
N GLN A 14 -37.43 5.22 -9.03
CA GLN A 14 -36.32 4.25 -9.01
C GLN A 14 -36.66 2.83 -9.49
N VAL A 15 -37.92 2.52 -9.81
CA VAL A 15 -38.34 1.14 -10.11
C VAL A 15 -38.56 0.86 -11.62
N VAL A 16 -38.45 1.87 -12.50
CA VAL A 16 -38.70 1.68 -13.94
C VAL A 16 -37.48 2.08 -14.76
N GLY A 17 -36.50 1.18 -14.87
CA GLY A 17 -35.31 1.41 -15.69
C GLY A 17 -34.27 0.29 -15.69
N ALA A 18 -34.66 -0.94 -15.37
CA ALA A 18 -33.76 -2.09 -15.42
C ALA A 18 -33.57 -2.57 -16.86
N ARG A 19 -32.72 -1.89 -17.66
CA ARG A 19 -32.13 -2.38 -18.92
C ARG A 19 -31.06 -1.38 -19.40
N ASN A 20 -29.84 -1.50 -18.86
CA ASN A 20 -28.52 -1.07 -19.39
C ASN A 20 -27.49 -0.96 -18.23
N THR A 21 -27.37 -2.03 -17.45
CA THR A 21 -27.02 -1.96 -16.02
C THR A 21 -25.54 -2.04 -15.66
N CYS A 22 -24.61 -2.27 -16.61
CA CYS A 22 -23.19 -2.39 -16.24
C CYS A 22 -22.41 -1.07 -16.39
N LEU A 23 -22.60 -0.37 -17.51
CA LEU A 23 -21.88 0.88 -17.79
C LEU A 23 -22.42 2.04 -16.95
N CYS A 24 -23.75 2.10 -16.75
CA CYS A 24 -24.37 3.15 -15.93
C CYS A 24 -23.94 3.04 -14.46
N VAL A 25 -23.92 1.82 -13.90
CA VAL A 25 -23.44 1.56 -12.53
C VAL A 25 -21.95 1.89 -12.40
N PHE A 26 -21.15 1.60 -13.42
CA PHE A 26 -19.72 1.95 -13.43
C PHE A 26 -19.48 3.47 -13.53
N CYS A 27 -20.23 4.18 -14.36
CA CYS A 27 -20.12 5.64 -14.47
C CYS A 27 -20.63 6.36 -13.21
N GLU A 28 -21.74 5.92 -12.62
CA GLU A 28 -22.20 6.40 -11.32
C GLU A 28 -21.20 6.09 -10.21
N TRP A 29 -20.54 4.93 -10.27
CA TRP A 29 -19.46 4.56 -9.35
C TRP A 29 -18.25 5.50 -9.45
N ILE A 30 -17.81 5.84 -10.67
CA ILE A 30 -16.77 6.84 -10.90
C ILE A 30 -17.22 8.17 -10.29
N TYR A 31 -18.40 8.64 -10.66
CA TYR A 31 -18.94 9.94 -10.22
C TYR A 31 -19.03 10.07 -8.69
N HIS A 32 -19.54 9.06 -7.99
CA HIS A 32 -19.67 9.07 -6.53
C HIS A 32 -18.29 8.95 -5.81
N LYS A 33 -17.30 8.29 -6.42
CA LYS A 33 -15.93 8.25 -5.88
C LYS A 33 -15.18 9.56 -6.12
N THR A 34 -15.41 10.23 -7.25
CA THR A 34 -14.61 11.39 -7.72
C THR A 34 -15.07 12.75 -7.20
N HIS A 35 -16.18 12.83 -6.44
CA HIS A 35 -16.74 14.12 -6.00
C HIS A 35 -15.69 14.99 -5.30
N ILE A 36 -15.56 16.23 -5.77
CA ILE A 36 -14.35 17.06 -5.62
C ILE A 36 -14.37 17.89 -4.33
N CYS A 37 -15.52 18.06 -3.67
CA CYS A 37 -15.63 18.98 -2.52
C CYS A 37 -15.92 18.31 -1.17
N MET A 38 -14.99 18.57 -0.24
CA MET A 38 -15.03 18.68 1.23
C MET A 38 -15.96 17.85 2.13
N CYS A 39 -15.36 17.52 3.28
CA CYS A 39 -15.92 16.87 4.46
C CYS A 39 -16.28 15.40 4.25
N ILE A 40 -15.83 14.58 5.20
CA ILE A 40 -16.34 13.22 5.36
C ILE A 40 -17.81 13.37 5.76
N GLU A 41 -18.71 13.59 4.80
CA GLU A 41 -20.16 13.82 5.02
C GLU A 41 -20.78 12.64 5.77
N ASP A 42 -20.25 11.43 5.53
CA ASP A 42 -20.57 10.25 6.32
C ASP A 42 -19.32 9.42 6.63
N PRO A 43 -18.78 9.49 7.86
CA PRO A 43 -17.61 8.71 8.25
C PRO A 43 -17.88 7.22 8.28
N LYS A 44 -19.15 6.80 8.29
CA LYS A 44 -19.51 5.38 8.22
C LYS A 44 -19.15 4.78 6.85
N LYS A 45 -19.00 5.57 5.79
CA LYS A 45 -18.55 5.07 4.47
C LYS A 45 -17.16 4.42 4.56
N ILE A 46 -16.30 4.82 5.50
CA ILE A 46 -15.00 4.18 5.73
C ILE A 46 -15.18 2.74 6.27
N LEU A 47 -16.23 2.54 7.06
CA LEU A 47 -16.55 1.28 7.70
C LEU A 47 -17.36 0.33 6.83
N ARG A 48 -17.99 0.79 5.74
CA ARG A 48 -18.97 0.00 4.98
C ARG A 48 -18.38 -0.63 3.73
N SER A 49 -18.92 -1.80 3.38
CA SER A 49 -18.71 -2.40 2.07
C SER A 49 -19.63 -1.73 1.06
N GLN A 50 -19.14 -1.59 -0.18
CA GLN A 50 -19.94 -1.09 -1.29
C GLN A 50 -21.06 -2.07 -1.69
N TRP A 51 -20.87 -3.34 -1.36
CA TRP A 51 -21.79 -4.41 -1.68
C TRP A 51 -22.68 -4.69 -0.47
N PRO A 52 -23.91 -5.22 -0.67
CA PRO A 52 -24.85 -5.56 0.40
C PRO A 52 -24.38 -6.80 1.18
N ILE A 53 -23.23 -6.68 1.85
CA ILE A 53 -22.56 -7.72 2.64
C ILE A 53 -22.91 -7.52 4.10
N SER A 54 -23.20 -8.61 4.82
CA SER A 54 -23.49 -8.54 6.25
C SER A 54 -22.26 -8.02 7.05
N PRO A 55 -22.46 -7.25 8.14
CA PRO A 55 -21.36 -6.69 8.93
C PRO A 55 -20.29 -7.71 9.36
N ILE A 56 -20.71 -8.94 9.71
CA ILE A 56 -19.80 -10.02 10.12
C ILE A 56 -18.92 -10.46 8.94
N LYS A 57 -19.51 -10.68 7.76
CA LYS A 57 -18.75 -11.06 6.56
C LYS A 57 -17.77 -9.96 6.15
N TRP A 58 -18.18 -8.70 6.30
CA TRP A 58 -17.31 -7.55 6.03
C TRP A 58 -16.15 -7.45 7.02
N LEU A 59 -16.40 -7.62 8.32
CA LEU A 59 -15.34 -7.67 9.32
C LEU A 59 -14.34 -8.79 9.03
N ASN A 60 -14.84 -9.99 8.70
CA ASN A 60 -13.99 -11.13 8.33
C ASN A 60 -13.13 -10.81 7.11
N TYR A 61 -13.71 -10.21 6.06
CA TYR A 61 -12.94 -9.74 4.90
C TYR A 61 -11.81 -8.78 5.32
N ARG A 62 -12.09 -7.79 6.16
CA ARG A 62 -11.07 -6.83 6.64
C ARG A 62 -9.94 -7.51 7.39
N ILE A 63 -10.25 -8.43 8.31
CA ILE A 63 -9.25 -9.17 9.10
C ILE A 63 -8.41 -10.07 8.19
N VAL A 64 -9.05 -10.83 7.29
CA VAL A 64 -8.35 -11.74 6.37
C VAL A 64 -7.42 -10.95 5.44
N MET A 65 -7.88 -9.84 4.87
CA MET A 65 -7.05 -9.02 4.00
C MET A 65 -5.87 -8.38 4.76
N ALA A 66 -6.06 -7.94 6.00
CA ALA A 66 -4.96 -7.46 6.83
C ALA A 66 -3.95 -8.57 7.14
N ALA A 67 -4.40 -9.78 7.44
CA ALA A 67 -3.54 -10.93 7.68
C ALA A 67 -2.74 -11.32 6.43
N ILE A 68 -3.40 -11.42 5.26
CA ILE A 68 -2.75 -11.74 3.98
C ILE A 68 -1.66 -10.73 3.66
N ASN A 69 -1.94 -9.43 3.75
CA ASN A 69 -0.96 -8.39 3.44
C ASN A 69 0.19 -8.34 4.46
N THR A 70 -0.09 -8.62 5.73
CA THR A 70 0.95 -8.76 6.76
C THR A 70 1.86 -9.96 6.47
N VAL A 71 1.29 -11.11 6.13
CA VAL A 71 2.05 -12.31 5.75
C VAL A 71 2.87 -12.05 4.50
N LEU A 72 2.31 -11.39 3.49
CA LEU A 72 3.04 -11.02 2.28
C LEU A 72 4.24 -10.12 2.59
N LEU A 73 4.07 -9.12 3.46
CA LEU A 73 5.16 -8.25 3.90
C LEU A 73 6.25 -9.05 4.61
N VAL A 74 5.88 -9.94 5.54
CA VAL A 74 6.84 -10.79 6.28
C VAL A 74 7.58 -11.73 5.33
N LEU A 75 6.88 -12.38 4.40
CA LEU A 75 7.48 -13.27 3.41
C LEU A 75 8.41 -12.50 2.47
N ASN A 76 8.03 -11.30 2.04
CA ASN A 76 8.86 -10.46 1.18
C ASN A 76 10.14 -10.04 1.93
N PHE A 77 10.01 -9.56 3.17
CA PHE A 77 11.15 -9.21 4.01
C PHE A 77 12.06 -10.42 4.27
N ALA A 78 11.49 -11.57 4.62
CA ALA A 78 12.23 -12.81 4.82
C ALA A 78 12.96 -13.26 3.54
N SER A 79 12.34 -13.12 2.36
CA SER A 79 12.98 -13.47 1.09
C SER A 79 14.24 -12.64 0.83
N VAL A 80 14.18 -11.33 1.12
CA VAL A 80 15.33 -10.43 0.98
C VAL A 80 16.38 -10.73 2.05
N ALA A 81 15.97 -10.99 3.29
CA ALA A 81 16.89 -11.37 4.36
C ALA A 81 17.63 -12.68 4.03
N ILE A 82 16.93 -13.69 3.51
CA ILE A 82 17.51 -15.00 3.13
C ILE A 82 18.45 -14.86 1.93
N VAL A 83 18.05 -14.15 0.88
CA VAL A 83 18.90 -13.94 -0.32
C VAL A 83 20.17 -13.17 0.03
N ASN A 84 20.09 -12.23 0.99
CA ASN A 84 21.23 -11.45 1.43
C ASN A 84 21.97 -12.05 2.63
N LEU A 85 21.59 -13.25 3.09
CA LEU A 85 22.46 -14.03 3.97
C LEU A 85 23.76 -14.28 3.20
N PRO A 86 24.92 -14.11 3.83
CA PRO A 86 26.19 -14.35 3.19
C PRO A 86 26.17 -15.78 2.66
N GLN A 87 26.19 -15.90 1.32
CA GLN A 87 26.26 -17.17 0.62
C GLN A 87 27.62 -17.78 0.97
N ARG A 88 27.62 -18.51 2.08
CA ARG A 88 28.67 -19.38 2.62
C ARG A 88 30.04 -19.13 1.99
N ARG A 89 30.67 -18.00 2.32
CA ARG A 89 32.10 -17.75 2.04
C ARG A 89 32.95 -18.54 3.05
N ASP A 90 32.59 -19.80 3.30
CA ASP A 90 33.18 -20.63 4.35
C ASP A 90 34.53 -21.21 3.91
N ASP A 91 34.82 -21.25 2.62
CA ASP A 91 36.03 -21.94 2.14
C ASP A 91 37.28 -21.05 2.18
N LYS A 92 37.12 -19.72 2.19
CA LYS A 92 38.26 -18.77 2.28
C LYS A 92 38.54 -18.27 3.69
N ILE A 93 37.55 -18.24 4.59
CA ILE A 93 37.72 -17.70 5.95
C ILE A 93 38.24 -18.77 6.93
N LYS A 94 37.96 -20.06 6.69
CA LYS A 94 38.47 -21.15 7.57
C LYS A 94 39.99 -21.27 7.61
N ASN A 95 40.71 -20.77 6.61
CA ASN A 95 42.17 -20.79 6.59
C ASN A 95 42.81 -19.54 7.22
N ILE A 96 42.02 -18.54 7.58
CA ILE A 96 42.52 -17.27 8.13
C ILE A 96 41.95 -17.11 9.54
N THR A 97 42.73 -17.65 10.48
CA THR A 97 42.89 -17.22 11.88
C THR A 97 42.01 -17.82 12.99
N ASN A 98 42.72 -18.40 13.96
CA ASN A 98 42.32 -18.54 15.38
C ASN A 98 42.32 -17.18 16.12
N ILE A 99 42.18 -16.06 15.41
CA ILE A 99 42.32 -14.71 15.97
C ILE A 99 40.92 -14.10 16.07
N ASP A 100 40.44 -14.08 17.31
CA ASP A 100 39.27 -13.36 17.83
C ASP A 100 37.93 -13.62 17.14
N LYS A 101 37.29 -14.73 17.54
CA LYS A 101 35.92 -15.10 17.17
C LYS A 101 34.91 -13.98 17.43
N THR A 102 35.13 -13.15 18.45
CA THR A 102 34.24 -12.03 18.82
C THR A 102 34.24 -10.93 17.77
N ASN A 103 35.40 -10.58 17.22
CA ASN A 103 35.50 -9.56 16.17
C ASN A 103 34.91 -10.05 14.84
N VAL A 104 35.09 -11.34 14.52
CA VAL A 104 34.50 -11.95 13.32
C VAL A 104 32.97 -11.99 13.43
N GLU A 105 32.43 -12.35 14.60
CA GLU A 105 30.98 -12.33 14.84
C GLU A 105 30.40 -10.91 14.73
N ASN A 106 31.05 -9.91 15.32
CA ASN A 106 30.59 -8.52 15.21
C ASN A 106 30.61 -8.00 13.77
N ILE A 107 31.68 -8.27 13.01
CA ILE A 107 31.80 -7.87 11.60
C ILE A 107 30.73 -8.56 10.74
N THR A 108 30.50 -9.85 10.96
CA THR A 108 29.47 -10.60 10.22
C THR A 108 28.05 -10.10 10.55
N ASN A 109 27.77 -9.79 11.82
CA ASN A 109 26.50 -9.20 12.23
C ASN A 109 26.25 -7.82 11.61
N ILE A 110 27.27 -6.95 11.57
CA ILE A 110 27.18 -5.63 10.91
C ILE A 110 26.94 -5.80 9.41
N GLY A 111 27.64 -6.73 8.76
CA GLY A 111 27.44 -7.06 7.34
C GLY A 111 26.02 -7.55 7.05
N ASN A 112 25.50 -8.44 7.90
CA ASN A 112 24.13 -8.98 7.79
C ASN A 112 23.07 -7.89 7.99
N LEU A 113 23.28 -6.98 8.94
CA LEU A 113 22.39 -5.84 9.18
C LEU A 113 22.37 -4.87 7.99
N ALA A 114 23.55 -4.53 7.47
CA ALA A 114 23.67 -3.66 6.29
C ALA A 114 23.00 -4.28 5.06
N ASN A 115 23.17 -5.60 4.87
CA ASN A 115 22.53 -6.38 3.84
C ASN A 115 21.01 -6.43 3.98
N THR A 116 20.49 -6.60 5.20
CA THR A 116 19.05 -6.54 5.48
C THR A 116 18.49 -5.14 5.24
N GLY A 117 19.26 -4.10 5.56
CA GLY A 117 18.94 -2.71 5.28
C GLY A 117 18.73 -2.40 3.80
N LYS A 118 19.29 -3.22 2.89
CA LYS A 118 19.03 -3.09 1.44
C LYS A 118 17.56 -3.27 1.08
N TYR A 119 16.75 -3.92 1.93
CA TYR A 119 15.30 -3.98 1.74
C TYR A 119 14.68 -2.59 1.52
N PHE A 120 15.13 -1.57 2.27
CA PHE A 120 14.56 -0.23 2.22
C PHE A 120 15.03 0.59 1.01
N ILE A 121 16.00 0.12 0.21
CA ILE A 121 16.45 0.87 -0.96
C ILE A 121 15.44 0.82 -2.10
N TYR A 122 14.59 -0.21 -2.16
CA TYR A 122 13.63 -0.38 -3.25
C TYR A 122 12.27 0.22 -2.92
N PHE A 123 11.75 1.03 -3.84
CA PHE A 123 10.47 1.72 -3.69
C PHE A 123 9.27 0.75 -3.60
N PRO A 124 9.21 -0.37 -4.35
CA PRO A 124 8.15 -1.35 -4.20
C PRO A 124 7.99 -1.89 -2.76
N ASN A 125 9.10 -1.99 -2.01
CA ASN A 125 9.09 -2.47 -0.63
C ASN A 125 8.45 -1.46 0.33
N TRP A 126 8.63 -0.15 0.08
CA TRP A 126 7.89 0.91 0.79
C TRP A 126 6.39 0.82 0.51
N GLY A 127 6.01 0.50 -0.73
CA GLY A 127 4.63 0.22 -1.10
C GLY A 127 4.00 -0.92 -0.31
N LEU A 128 4.72 -2.03 -0.15
CA LEU A 128 4.24 -3.18 0.65
C LEU A 128 4.05 -2.84 2.12
N ILE A 129 4.98 -2.07 2.71
CA ILE A 129 4.85 -1.58 4.10
C ILE A 129 3.59 -0.72 4.23
N LEU A 130 3.42 0.22 3.31
CA LEU A 130 2.28 1.14 3.31
C LEU A 130 0.95 0.41 3.11
N LEU A 131 0.93 -0.61 2.26
CA LEU A 131 -0.21 -1.49 2.05
C LEU A 131 -0.58 -2.24 3.33
N ALA A 132 0.40 -2.89 3.97
CA ALA A 132 0.17 -3.59 5.22
C ALA A 132 -0.36 -2.65 6.32
N ILE A 133 0.23 -1.47 6.49
CA ILE A 133 -0.24 -0.47 7.46
C ILE A 133 -1.68 -0.06 7.15
N SER A 134 -1.99 0.28 5.90
CA SER A 134 -3.31 0.72 5.47
C SER A 134 -4.40 -0.33 5.75
N PHE A 135 -4.14 -1.59 5.40
CA PHE A 135 -5.08 -2.69 5.65
C PHE A 135 -5.24 -3.01 7.14
N ASN A 136 -4.16 -2.98 7.93
CA ASN A 136 -4.23 -3.17 9.38
C ASN A 136 -5.01 -2.03 10.07
N CYS A 137 -4.83 -0.78 9.66
CA CYS A 137 -5.63 0.34 10.17
C CYS A 137 -7.13 0.14 9.87
N LYS A 138 -7.48 -0.29 8.65
CA LYS A 138 -8.86 -0.58 8.27
C LYS A 138 -9.46 -1.75 9.06
N ALA A 139 -8.70 -2.82 9.27
CA ALA A 139 -9.12 -3.96 10.10
C ALA A 139 -9.33 -3.55 11.56
N TYR A 140 -8.41 -2.77 12.13
CA TYR A 140 -8.55 -2.23 13.48
C TYR A 140 -9.81 -1.36 13.63
N VAL A 141 -10.05 -0.45 12.69
CA VAL A 141 -11.23 0.42 12.68
C VAL A 141 -12.52 -0.41 12.53
N ALA A 142 -12.55 -1.38 11.61
CA ALA A 142 -13.70 -2.28 11.44
C ALA A 142 -14.00 -3.11 12.69
N PHE A 143 -12.95 -3.63 13.36
CA PHE A 143 -13.09 -4.40 14.60
C PHE A 143 -13.58 -3.53 15.76
N LYS A 144 -12.91 -2.41 16.01
CA LYS A 144 -13.21 -1.50 17.13
C LYS A 144 -14.61 -0.92 17.06
N TYR A 145 -15.07 -0.58 15.85
CA TYR A 145 -16.37 0.02 15.62
C TYR A 145 -17.37 -0.97 15.04
N PHE A 146 -17.17 -2.28 15.27
CA PHE A 146 -18.03 -3.33 14.73
C PHE A 146 -19.52 -3.13 15.06
N ARG A 147 -19.81 -2.68 16.30
CA ARG A 147 -21.19 -2.38 16.74
C ARG A 147 -21.84 -1.20 16.01
N PHE A 148 -21.04 -0.36 15.35
CA PHE A 148 -21.50 0.79 14.55
C PHE A 148 -21.60 0.47 13.05
N LEU A 149 -21.33 -0.78 12.63
CA LEU A 149 -21.60 -1.25 11.28
C LEU A 149 -23.11 -1.44 11.03
N THR A 150 -23.94 -1.37 12.07
CA THR A 150 -25.41 -1.38 11.93
C THR A 150 -25.92 -0.03 11.39
N PRO A 151 -27.01 -0.02 10.60
CA PRO A 151 -27.51 1.19 9.94
C PRO A 151 -27.82 2.35 10.92
N ASP A 152 -28.30 2.02 12.11
CA ASP A 152 -28.95 2.95 13.03
C ASP A 152 -27.99 3.71 13.96
N ALA A 153 -26.73 3.29 14.05
CA ALA A 153 -25.80 3.83 15.05
C ALA A 153 -25.22 5.18 14.62
N LYS A 154 -25.62 6.31 15.20
CA LYS A 154 -25.10 7.65 14.85
C LYS A 154 -23.70 7.89 15.42
N LEU A 155 -22.77 8.35 14.60
CA LEU A 155 -21.42 8.74 15.02
C LEU A 155 -21.39 10.25 15.28
N THR A 156 -21.29 10.66 16.55
CA THR A 156 -21.36 12.08 16.95
C THR A 156 -20.03 12.82 16.81
N ARG A 157 -18.89 12.11 16.81
CA ARG A 157 -17.55 12.67 16.60
C ARG A 157 -16.70 11.71 15.79
N LEU A 158 -15.85 12.26 14.91
CA LEU A 158 -14.91 11.47 14.12
C LEU A 158 -13.72 11.02 14.99
N PRO A 159 -13.53 9.71 15.23
CA PRO A 159 -12.41 9.24 16.01
C PRO A 159 -11.09 9.39 15.24
N VAL A 160 -9.99 9.64 15.96
CA VAL A 160 -8.65 9.76 15.37
C VAL A 160 -8.26 8.53 14.54
N SER A 161 -8.68 7.34 14.93
CA SER A 161 -8.41 6.11 14.17
C SER A 161 -9.00 6.12 12.75
N PHE A 162 -10.14 6.79 12.53
CA PHE A 162 -10.71 6.96 11.19
C PHE A 162 -9.84 7.87 10.35
N ILE A 163 -9.37 8.97 10.94
CA ILE A 163 -8.48 9.93 10.28
C ILE A 163 -7.19 9.23 9.87
N ILE A 164 -6.56 8.50 10.79
CA ILE A 164 -5.33 7.73 10.52
C ILE A 164 -5.56 6.70 9.40
N SER A 165 -6.62 5.89 9.50
CA SER A 165 -6.94 4.89 8.49
C SER A 165 -7.23 5.51 7.12
N TRP A 166 -7.83 6.70 7.10
CA TRP A 166 -8.13 7.43 5.87
C TRP A 166 -6.87 8.03 5.24
N ILE A 167 -5.97 8.62 6.03
CA ILE A 167 -4.67 9.12 5.56
C ILE A 167 -3.88 7.98 4.93
N PHE A 168 -3.73 6.85 5.63
CA PHE A 168 -3.00 5.70 5.08
C PHE A 168 -3.66 5.10 3.84
N ASN A 169 -4.99 5.15 3.72
CA ASN A 169 -5.70 4.78 2.50
C ASN A 169 -5.33 5.70 1.33
N ASN A 170 -5.32 7.01 1.56
CA ASN A 170 -4.99 7.99 0.52
C ASN A 170 -3.50 8.03 0.16
N LEU A 171 -2.61 7.64 1.06
CA LEU A 171 -1.20 7.44 0.73
C LEU A 171 -1.04 6.14 -0.07
N ASN A 172 -1.59 5.03 0.43
CA ASN A 172 -1.41 3.71 -0.18
C ASN A 172 -1.95 3.65 -1.62
N ASN A 173 -3.18 4.08 -1.85
CA ASN A 173 -3.87 3.84 -3.11
C ASN A 173 -3.11 4.39 -4.33
N PRO A 174 -2.80 5.70 -4.39
CA PRO A 174 -2.00 6.25 -5.49
C PRO A 174 -0.57 5.72 -5.51
N THR A 175 0.07 5.47 -4.36
CA THR A 175 1.43 4.90 -4.33
C THR A 175 1.47 3.50 -4.95
N ALA A 176 0.49 2.63 -4.70
CA ALA A 176 0.44 1.29 -5.28
C ALA A 176 0.36 1.31 -6.82
N PHE A 177 -0.48 2.18 -7.39
CA PHE A 177 -0.55 2.37 -8.84
C PHE A 177 0.70 3.06 -9.39
N GLY A 178 1.24 4.06 -8.68
CA GLY A 178 2.47 4.75 -9.05
C GLY A 178 3.69 3.83 -9.09
N ILE A 179 3.82 2.91 -8.14
CA ILE A 179 4.87 1.86 -8.15
C ILE A 179 4.71 0.96 -9.37
N THR A 180 3.48 0.50 -9.65
CA THR A 180 3.23 -0.38 -10.80
C THR A 180 3.57 0.33 -12.10
N LEU A 181 3.10 1.55 -12.29
CA LEU A 181 3.38 2.36 -13.48
C LEU A 181 4.87 2.69 -13.60
N GLY A 182 5.50 3.10 -12.51
CA GLY A 182 6.93 3.38 -12.44
C GLY A 182 7.79 2.15 -12.78
N TYR A 183 7.37 0.95 -12.36
CA TYR A 183 8.04 -0.29 -12.75
C TYR A 183 8.02 -0.48 -14.27
N TRP A 184 6.86 -0.38 -14.90
CA TRP A 184 6.73 -0.59 -16.35
C TRP A 184 7.44 0.48 -17.19
N VAL A 185 7.43 1.73 -16.73
CA VAL A 185 8.05 2.85 -17.46
C VAL A 185 9.56 2.94 -17.21
N LEU A 186 9.99 2.81 -15.96
CA LEU A 186 11.35 3.14 -15.53
C LEU A 186 12.24 1.92 -15.31
N VAL A 187 11.68 0.79 -14.90
CA VAL A 187 12.49 -0.37 -14.46
C VAL A 187 12.48 -1.50 -15.47
N TYR A 188 11.34 -1.75 -16.12
CA TYR A 188 11.19 -2.85 -17.08
C TYR A 188 12.11 -2.63 -18.29
N ASP A 189 12.96 -3.62 -18.56
CA ASP A 189 13.97 -3.62 -19.62
C ASP A 189 13.61 -4.54 -20.80
N GLY A 190 12.35 -5.01 -20.85
CA GLY A 190 11.85 -5.89 -21.91
C GLY A 190 12.34 -7.34 -21.82
N LYS A 191 13.12 -7.70 -20.78
CA LYS A 191 13.61 -9.07 -20.58
C LYS A 191 12.68 -9.85 -19.65
N LEU A 192 12.81 -11.18 -19.73
CA LEU A 192 12.10 -12.11 -18.85
C LEU A 192 12.35 -11.72 -17.38
N ILE A 193 11.29 -11.61 -16.59
CA ILE A 193 11.30 -11.15 -15.20
C ILE A 193 12.28 -12.00 -14.39
N LYS A 194 13.48 -11.47 -14.11
CA LYS A 194 14.56 -12.20 -13.44
C LYS A 194 14.35 -12.34 -11.93
N SER A 195 13.51 -11.50 -11.32
CA SER A 195 13.21 -11.55 -9.89
C SER A 195 11.70 -11.54 -9.67
N ILE A 196 11.17 -12.71 -9.32
CA ILE A 196 9.76 -12.91 -8.94
C ILE A 196 9.40 -11.99 -7.78
N SER A 197 10.35 -11.73 -6.86
CA SER A 197 10.13 -10.87 -5.69
C SER A 197 9.74 -9.44 -6.08
N ASN A 198 10.46 -8.82 -7.03
CA ASN A 198 10.14 -7.46 -7.48
C ASN A 198 8.83 -7.40 -8.27
N PHE A 199 8.52 -8.41 -9.07
CA PHE A 199 7.27 -8.48 -9.81
C PHE A 199 6.05 -8.63 -8.89
N VAL A 200 6.14 -9.55 -7.92
CA VAL A 200 5.10 -9.75 -6.90
C VAL A 200 4.89 -8.48 -6.10
N SER A 201 5.96 -7.81 -5.64
CA SER A 201 5.84 -6.56 -4.88
C SER A 201 5.22 -5.42 -5.70
N CYS A 202 5.50 -5.32 -7.00
CA CYS A 202 4.91 -4.27 -7.84
C CYS A 202 3.43 -4.56 -8.15
N VAL A 203 3.12 -5.76 -8.65
CA VAL A 203 1.78 -6.10 -9.17
C VAL A 203 0.79 -6.39 -8.05
N MET A 204 1.18 -7.13 -7.01
CA MET A 204 0.25 -7.49 -5.94
C MET A 204 -0.21 -6.26 -5.16
N ASN A 205 0.66 -5.25 -5.00
CA ASN A 205 0.31 -4.00 -4.34
C ASN A 205 -0.88 -3.30 -5.02
N SER A 206 -0.84 -3.15 -6.34
CA SER A 206 -1.93 -2.52 -7.10
C SER A 206 -3.17 -3.40 -7.17
N VAL A 207 -3.02 -4.73 -7.29
CA VAL A 207 -4.15 -5.66 -7.30
C VAL A 207 -4.92 -5.62 -5.98
N PHE A 208 -4.24 -5.73 -4.82
CA PHE A 208 -4.92 -5.67 -3.52
C PHE A 208 -5.58 -4.32 -3.28
N THR A 209 -4.91 -3.24 -3.65
CA THR A 209 -5.45 -1.88 -3.59
C THR A 209 -6.70 -1.74 -4.46
N LEU A 210 -6.66 -2.26 -5.69
CA LEU A 210 -7.78 -2.20 -6.62
C LEU A 210 -8.98 -2.99 -6.11
N VAL A 211 -8.77 -4.21 -5.62
CA VAL A 211 -9.81 -5.03 -4.97
C VAL A 211 -10.42 -4.28 -3.80
N ASP A 212 -9.61 -3.62 -2.96
CA ASP A 212 -10.13 -2.86 -1.84
C ASP A 212 -10.96 -1.63 -2.25
N ILE A 213 -10.53 -0.93 -3.29
CA ILE A 213 -11.27 0.21 -3.86
C ILE A 213 -12.66 -0.24 -4.36
N PHE A 214 -12.76 -1.43 -4.97
CA PHE A 214 -14.03 -2.01 -5.44
C PHE A 214 -14.90 -2.57 -4.31
N MET A 215 -14.30 -3.07 -3.23
CA MET A 215 -15.04 -3.69 -2.12
C MET A 215 -15.51 -2.65 -1.09
N SER A 216 -14.84 -1.51 -0.98
CA SER A 216 -15.02 -0.51 0.06
C SER A 216 -15.78 0.74 -0.41
N GLU A 217 -16.70 1.25 0.41
CA GLU A 217 -17.35 2.56 0.19
C GLU A 217 -16.43 3.75 0.51
N THR A 218 -15.20 3.50 0.97
CA THR A 218 -14.26 4.57 1.33
C THR A 218 -14.09 5.54 0.17
N PRO A 219 -14.42 6.82 0.33
CA PRO A 219 -14.35 7.79 -0.75
C PRO A 219 -12.89 8.10 -1.10
N VAL A 220 -12.60 8.26 -2.40
CA VAL A 220 -11.26 8.54 -2.91
C VAL A 220 -11.28 9.90 -3.60
N HIS A 221 -10.87 10.94 -2.87
CA HIS A 221 -11.01 12.32 -3.35
C HIS A 221 -9.75 12.79 -4.11
N PHE A 222 -9.92 13.33 -5.30
CA PHE A 222 -8.83 13.89 -6.12
C PHE A 222 -8.16 15.12 -5.49
N CYS A 223 -8.85 15.86 -4.60
CA CYS A 223 -8.26 16.99 -3.89
C CYS A 223 -7.07 16.63 -3.01
N HIS A 224 -6.91 15.35 -2.66
CA HIS A 224 -5.77 14.85 -1.89
C HIS A 224 -4.66 14.27 -2.77
N PHE A 225 -4.64 14.60 -4.07
CA PHE A 225 -3.62 14.16 -5.02
C PHE A 225 -2.19 14.54 -4.59
N TYR A 226 -2.02 15.55 -3.74
CA TYR A 226 -0.71 15.93 -3.18
C TYR A 226 -0.15 14.90 -2.18
N GLN A 227 -0.98 14.06 -1.54
CA GLN A 227 -0.55 13.12 -0.50
C GLN A 227 0.44 12.05 -0.98
N PRO A 228 0.28 11.37 -2.14
CA PRO A 228 1.31 10.44 -2.65
C PRO A 228 2.67 11.10 -2.92
N PHE A 229 2.71 12.41 -3.18
CA PHE A 229 3.99 13.09 -3.36
C PHE A 229 4.79 13.12 -2.07
N ILE A 230 4.16 13.09 -0.89
CA ILE A 230 4.88 13.01 0.39
C ILE A 230 5.72 11.73 0.43
N VAL A 231 5.13 10.58 0.10
CA VAL A 231 5.84 9.29 0.06
C VAL A 231 6.96 9.32 -0.98
N SER A 232 6.67 9.89 -2.15
CA SER A 232 7.62 9.98 -3.25
C SER A 232 8.82 10.87 -2.90
N TRP A 233 8.57 12.05 -2.33
CA TRP A 233 9.61 12.98 -1.86
C TRP A 233 10.42 12.39 -0.71
N SER A 234 9.78 11.74 0.26
CA SER A 234 10.49 11.04 1.33
C SER A 234 11.45 9.98 0.78
N TYR A 235 11.03 9.24 -0.25
CA TYR A 235 11.89 8.26 -0.90
C TYR A 235 13.02 8.91 -1.70
N ILE A 236 12.76 10.01 -2.41
CA ILE A 236 13.80 10.78 -3.13
C ILE A 236 14.87 11.28 -2.14
N ILE A 237 14.46 11.87 -1.02
CA ILE A 237 15.37 12.34 0.04
C ILE A 237 16.18 11.17 0.61
N PHE A 238 15.50 10.07 0.96
CA PHE A 238 16.15 8.87 1.47
C PHE A 238 17.19 8.32 0.50
N THR A 239 16.85 8.18 -0.79
CA THR A 239 17.77 7.64 -1.81
C THR A 239 18.92 8.59 -2.10
N HIS A 240 18.73 9.89 -1.99
CA HIS A 240 19.80 10.88 -2.11
C HIS A 240 20.78 10.79 -0.92
N VAL A 241 20.25 10.75 0.32
CA VAL A 241 21.07 10.56 1.53
C VAL A 241 21.84 9.23 1.46
N TYR A 242 21.18 8.16 1.01
CA TYR A 242 21.81 6.86 0.80
C TYR A 242 22.99 6.93 -0.20
N TYR A 243 22.80 7.66 -1.30
CA TYR A 243 23.82 7.84 -2.32
C TYR A 243 25.04 8.62 -1.80
N ILE A 244 24.84 9.79 -1.17
CA ILE A 244 25.96 10.59 -0.63
C ILE A 244 26.69 9.87 0.51
N SER A 245 26.03 8.95 1.20
CA SER A 245 26.64 8.07 2.21
C SER A 245 27.46 6.92 1.62
N GLY A 246 27.60 6.85 0.29
CA GLY A 246 28.34 5.79 -0.40
C GLY A 246 27.56 4.48 -0.57
N GLY A 247 26.23 4.52 -0.44
CA GLY A 247 25.34 3.37 -0.59
C GLY A 247 25.46 2.69 -1.96
N ARG A 248 25.29 1.36 -1.99
CA ARG A 248 25.43 0.53 -3.19
C ARG A 248 24.32 -0.50 -3.28
N ASN A 249 23.87 -0.80 -4.49
CA ASN A 249 22.87 -1.82 -4.73
C ASN A 249 23.40 -3.25 -4.47
N GLU A 250 22.59 -4.26 -4.75
CA GLU A 250 22.98 -5.68 -4.62
C GLU A 250 24.19 -6.05 -5.47
N ASN A 251 24.38 -5.41 -6.61
CA ASN A 251 25.48 -5.64 -7.55
C ASN A 251 26.73 -4.80 -7.22
N GLY A 252 26.71 -3.99 -6.17
CA GLY A 252 27.82 -3.08 -5.82
C GLY A 252 27.86 -1.78 -6.63
N GLU A 253 26.83 -1.49 -7.43
CA GLU A 253 26.71 -0.28 -8.24
C GLU A 253 26.16 0.87 -7.38
N LYS A 254 26.53 2.10 -7.71
CA LYS A 254 26.10 3.30 -6.96
C LYS A 254 24.66 3.75 -7.23
N TRP A 255 24.00 3.14 -8.21
CA TRP A 255 22.63 3.46 -8.59
C TRP A 255 21.67 2.36 -8.16
N ILE A 256 20.45 2.75 -7.76
CA ILE A 256 19.40 1.80 -7.38
C ILE A 256 18.63 1.34 -8.62
N TYR A 257 18.26 2.28 -9.50
CA TYR A 257 17.67 2.02 -10.80
C TYR A 257 18.58 2.55 -11.90
N SER A 258 18.81 1.76 -12.95
CA SER A 258 19.78 2.11 -14.00
C SER A 258 19.43 3.39 -14.74
N LYS A 259 18.14 3.70 -14.87
CA LYS A 259 17.63 4.92 -15.48
C LYS A 259 17.68 6.14 -14.55
N PHE A 260 17.95 5.97 -13.27
CA PHE A 260 17.98 7.04 -12.27
C PHE A 260 19.33 7.08 -11.55
N LYS A 261 20.30 7.76 -12.16
CA LYS A 261 21.66 7.92 -11.65
C LYS A 261 21.86 9.32 -11.09
N TRP A 262 22.10 9.43 -9.79
CA TRP A 262 22.40 10.70 -9.12
C TRP A 262 23.65 11.40 -9.69
N GLU A 263 24.64 10.63 -10.15
CA GLU A 263 25.87 11.16 -10.79
C GLU A 263 25.57 12.00 -12.05
N THR A 264 24.52 11.65 -12.81
CA THR A 264 24.20 12.30 -14.09
C THR A 264 23.29 13.53 -13.91
N ILE A 265 22.71 13.73 -12.73
CA ILE A 265 21.81 14.87 -12.45
C ILE A 265 22.60 16.16 -12.13
N HIS A 266 23.89 16.03 -11.79
CA HIS A 266 24.78 17.14 -11.45
C HIS A 266 25.75 17.54 -12.57
N ALA A 267 25.59 16.99 -13.77
CA ALA A 267 26.40 17.30 -14.96
C ALA A 267 25.57 18.15 -15.94
#